data_AF-A0AAU3FYT6-F1
#
_entry.id   AF-A0AAU3FYT6-F1
#
_cell.length_a   1.000
_cell.length_b   1.000
_cell.length_c   1.000
_cell.angle_alpha   90.00
_cell.angle_beta   90.00
_cell.angle_gamma   90.00
#
_symmetry.space_group_name_H-M   'P 1'
#
loop_
_entity.id
_entity.type
_entity.pdbx_description
1 polymer ?
#
loop_
_entity_poly.entity_id
_entity_poly.type
_entity_poly.pdbx_seq_one_letter_code
_entity_poly.pdbx_strand_id
1 'polypeptide(L)'
;MLAVRAGTPYLPWHDPREATRLLRYALHREGFTHTYQSSGKGMSVLSVTTELTVWCRKGSFVWNEDGLTVTHPAADPVGAAQLLKRHLRRPGDEAPQDWDDQSGDRPPTDSVR
;
A
#
# COMPACT_ATOMS: atom_id res chain seq x y z
N MET A 1 27.67 6.80 15.18
CA MET A 1 26.71 6.78 16.32
C MET A 1 25.31 6.95 15.76
N LEU A 2 24.48 5.92 15.82
CA LEU A 2 23.03 6.03 15.57
C LEU A 2 22.34 5.67 16.88
N ALA A 3 21.74 6.68 17.51
CA ALA A 3 21.00 6.52 18.74
C ALA A 3 19.63 5.91 18.41
N VAL A 4 19.44 4.64 18.75
CA VAL A 4 18.10 4.09 19.01
C VAL A 4 17.97 3.97 20.52
N ARG A 5 17.31 4.96 21.13
CA ARG A 5 16.93 4.93 22.54
C ARG A 5 15.55 4.27 22.66
N ALA A 6 15.59 3.07 23.24
CA ALA A 6 14.68 2.45 24.21
C ALA A 6 13.17 2.80 24.19
N GLY A 7 12.36 1.73 24.26
CA GLY A 7 11.25 1.72 25.22
C GLY A 7 9.89 1.25 24.73
N THR A 8 9.75 -0.02 24.31
CA THR A 8 8.54 -0.81 24.60
C THR A 8 8.86 -2.30 24.50
N PRO A 9 8.55 -3.14 25.50
CA PRO A 9 8.73 -4.58 25.45
C PRO A 9 7.57 -5.19 24.66
N TYR A 10 7.48 -4.93 23.36
CA TYR A 10 6.63 -5.76 22.51
C TYR A 10 7.45 -6.98 22.13
N LEU A 11 7.54 -7.96 23.03
CA LEU A 11 7.97 -9.30 22.70
C LEU A 11 6.76 -10.23 22.83
N PRO A 12 6.08 -10.48 21.69
CA PRO A 12 5.64 -11.85 21.37
C PRO A 12 5.87 -12.25 19.89
N TRP A 13 6.64 -11.51 19.08
CA TRP A 13 6.63 -11.59 17.60
C TRP A 13 7.28 -12.82 16.93
N HIS A 14 7.04 -14.03 17.42
CA HIS A 14 7.25 -15.24 16.61
C HIS A 14 6.04 -15.61 15.76
N ASP A 15 4.87 -14.99 15.98
CA ASP A 15 3.69 -15.29 15.17
C ASP A 15 3.53 -14.28 14.01
N PRO A 16 3.87 -14.66 12.77
CA PRO A 16 3.61 -13.84 11.60
C PRO A 16 2.16 -13.37 11.46
N ARG A 17 1.19 -14.15 11.96
CA ARG A 17 -0.23 -13.77 11.89
C ARG A 17 -0.51 -12.49 12.66
N GLU A 18 0.08 -12.37 13.85
CA GLU A 18 -0.11 -11.23 14.74
C GLU A 18 0.64 -9.99 14.21
N ALA A 19 1.86 -10.17 13.71
CA ALA A 19 2.61 -9.11 13.04
C ALA A 19 1.83 -8.55 11.83
N THR A 20 1.31 -9.44 10.98
CA THR A 20 0.47 -9.04 9.84
C THR A 20 -0.84 -8.36 10.28
N ARG A 21 -1.45 -8.80 11.37
CA ARG A 21 -2.65 -8.16 11.93
C ARG A 21 -2.37 -6.71 12.35
N LEU A 22 -1.22 -6.45 12.97
CA LEU A 22 -0.80 -5.09 13.32
C LEU A 22 -0.49 -4.24 12.10
N LEU A 23 0.19 -4.80 11.10
CA LEU A 23 0.43 -4.11 9.83
C LEU A 23 -0.89 -3.71 9.17
N ARG A 24 -1.86 -4.62 9.12
CA ARG A 24 -3.20 -4.32 8.61
C ARG A 24 -3.86 -3.17 9.38
N TYR A 25 -3.78 -3.19 10.71
CA TYR A 25 -4.31 -2.11 11.53
C TYR A 25 -3.64 -0.76 11.24
N ALA A 26 -2.32 -0.73 11.08
CA ALA A 26 -1.59 0.48 10.70
C ALA A 26 -2.02 0.98 9.30
N LEU A 27 -2.16 0.08 8.33
CA LEU A 27 -2.64 0.40 6.98
C LEU A 27 -4.07 0.94 6.96
N HIS A 28 -4.97 0.38 7.79
CA HIS A 28 -6.34 0.87 7.94
C HIS A 28 -6.37 2.32 8.42
N ARG A 29 -5.48 2.70 9.34
CA ARG A 29 -5.33 4.09 9.80
C ARG A 29 -4.84 5.04 8.71
N GLU A 30 -4.13 4.52 7.72
CA GLU A 30 -3.64 5.27 6.56
C GLU A 30 -4.65 5.32 5.40
N GLY A 31 -5.83 4.71 5.55
CA GLY A 31 -6.92 4.71 4.56
C GLY A 31 -7.03 3.44 3.71
N PHE A 32 -6.15 2.46 3.89
CA PHE A 32 -6.22 1.18 3.17
C PHE A 32 -7.20 0.23 3.86
N THR A 33 -8.49 0.33 3.54
CA THR A 33 -9.55 -0.46 4.21
C THR A 33 -9.74 -1.85 3.63
N HIS A 34 -9.45 -2.04 2.34
CA HIS A 34 -9.63 -3.29 1.62
C HIS A 34 -8.33 -4.09 1.58
N THR A 35 -8.08 -4.85 2.63
CA THR A 35 -6.88 -5.69 2.77
C THR A 35 -7.27 -7.13 3.09
N TYR A 36 -6.64 -8.10 2.45
CA TYR A 36 -6.89 -9.53 2.71
C TYR A 36 -5.70 -10.17 3.42
N GLN A 37 -5.96 -10.87 4.53
CA GLN A 37 -4.94 -11.59 5.29
C GLN A 37 -5.13 -13.10 5.14
N SER A 38 -4.03 -13.80 4.90
CA SER A 38 -3.94 -15.26 5.04
C SER A 38 -2.77 -15.64 5.97
N SER A 39 -2.86 -16.78 6.64
CA SER A 39 -1.83 -17.27 7.55
C SER A 39 -1.74 -18.79 7.53
N GLY A 40 -0.52 -19.33 7.56
CA GLY A 40 -0.26 -20.77 7.60
C GLY A 40 1.23 -21.10 7.71
N LYS A 41 1.57 -22.25 8.30
CA LYS A 41 2.93 -22.81 8.39
C LYS A 41 4.03 -21.81 8.84
N GLY A 42 3.74 -20.96 9.82
CA GLY A 42 4.73 -19.98 10.31
C GLY A 42 5.01 -18.83 9.34
N MET A 43 4.07 -18.57 8.43
CA MET A 43 4.06 -17.41 7.54
C MET A 43 2.67 -16.76 7.59
N SER A 44 2.61 -15.46 7.34
CA SER A 44 1.36 -14.77 7.06
C SER A 44 1.56 -13.85 5.88
N VAL A 45 0.50 -13.64 5.12
CA VAL A 45 0.49 -12.84 3.90
C VAL A 45 -0.62 -11.81 4.03
N LEU A 46 -0.35 -10.59 3.59
CA LEU A 46 -1.29 -9.48 3.52
C LEU A 46 -1.28 -8.91 2.12
N SER A 47 -2.38 -9.05 1.40
CA SER A 47 -2.60 -8.33 0.15
C SER A 47 -3.19 -6.96 0.49
N VAL A 48 -2.49 -5.91 0.09
CA VAL A 48 -2.86 -4.51 0.33
C VAL A 48 -3.59 -3.93 -0.87
N THR A 49 -3.14 -4.28 -2.08
CA THR A 49 -3.79 -4.03 -3.37
C THR A 49 -3.67 -5.30 -4.25
N THR A 50 -4.17 -5.28 -5.49
CA THR A 50 -3.95 -6.39 -6.43
C THR A 50 -2.48 -6.60 -6.77
N GLU A 51 -1.71 -5.51 -6.82
CA GLU A 51 -0.30 -5.51 -7.19
C GLU A 51 0.64 -5.64 -5.98
N LEU A 52 0.16 -5.33 -4.77
CA LEU A 52 1.00 -5.29 -3.58
C LEU A 52 0.61 -6.36 -2.57
N THR A 53 1.50 -7.35 -2.45
CA THR A 53 1.42 -8.40 -1.44
C THR A 53 2.62 -8.34 -0.50
N VAL A 54 2.35 -8.35 0.80
CA VAL A 54 3.34 -8.35 1.88
C VAL A 54 3.38 -9.73 2.52
N TRP A 55 4.57 -10.34 2.54
CA TRP A 55 4.84 -11.59 3.25
C TRP A 55 5.48 -11.29 4.60
N CYS A 56 4.89 -11.80 5.67
CA CYS A 56 5.51 -11.85 6.99
C CYS A 56 6.13 -13.23 7.20
N ARG A 57 7.47 -13.28 7.28
CA ARG A 57 8.24 -14.50 7.55
C ARG A 57 9.48 -14.17 8.37
N LYS A 58 9.83 -15.06 9.31
CA LYS A 58 11.06 -14.94 10.13
C LYS A 58 11.24 -13.54 10.78
N GLY A 59 10.15 -12.94 11.26
CA GLY A 59 10.20 -11.63 11.92
C GLY A 59 10.43 -10.44 10.99
N SER A 60 10.23 -10.60 9.68
CA SER A 60 10.32 -9.52 8.69
C SER A 60 9.09 -9.47 7.80
N PHE A 61 8.67 -8.26 7.45
CA PHE A 61 7.81 -7.99 6.31
C PHE A 61 8.66 -7.92 5.06
N VAL A 62 8.22 -8.57 4.00
CA VAL A 62 8.88 -8.60 2.70
C VAL A 62 7.82 -8.29 1.66
N TRP A 63 8.12 -7.42 0.70
CA TRP A 63 7.26 -7.15 -0.45
C TRP A 63 8.11 -6.82 -1.67
N ASN A 64 7.49 -6.79 -2.85
CA ASN A 64 8.11 -6.29 -4.06
C ASN A 64 7.69 -4.85 -4.30
N GLU A 65 8.65 -3.99 -4.64
CA GLU A 65 8.45 -2.60 -5.03
C GLU A 65 9.30 -2.37 -6.30
N ASP A 66 8.64 -2.12 -7.43
CA ASP A 66 9.27 -1.85 -8.74
C ASP A 66 10.34 -2.90 -9.15
N GLY A 67 10.07 -4.19 -8.87
CA GLY A 67 11.01 -5.29 -9.15
C GLY A 67 12.07 -5.50 -8.07
N LEU A 68 12.18 -4.63 -7.08
CA LEU A 68 13.08 -4.76 -5.94
C LEU A 68 12.38 -5.44 -4.76
N THR A 69 13.08 -6.37 -4.11
CA THR A 69 12.58 -6.97 -2.87
C THR A 69 12.94 -6.06 -1.71
N VAL A 70 11.92 -5.50 -1.07
CA VAL A 70 12.08 -4.68 0.14
C VAL A 70 11.84 -5.57 1.36
N THR A 71 12.70 -5.40 2.37
CA THR A 71 12.60 -6.11 3.65
C THR A 71 12.53 -5.09 4.79
N HIS A 72 11.54 -5.25 5.66
CA HIS A 72 11.31 -4.39 6.81
C HIS A 72 11.14 -5.21 8.09
N PRO A 73 11.64 -4.76 9.24
CA PRO A 73 11.40 -5.44 10.51
C PRO A 73 9.91 -5.57 10.83
N ALA A 74 9.48 -6.76 11.25
CA ALA A 74 8.08 -6.98 11.69
C ALA A 74 7.77 -6.30 13.03
N ALA A 75 8.80 -5.91 13.77
CA ALA A 75 8.68 -5.16 15.02
C ALA A 75 8.22 -3.70 14.82
N ASP A 76 8.26 -3.19 13.58
CA ASP A 76 7.79 -1.85 13.24
C ASP A 76 6.74 -1.89 12.10
N PRO A 77 5.49 -2.29 12.42
CA PRO A 77 4.40 -2.31 11.46
C PRO A 77 3.96 -0.91 11.02
N VAL A 78 4.24 0.13 11.82
CA VAL A 78 3.87 1.51 11.49
C VAL A 78 4.80 2.07 10.43
N GLY A 79 6.12 1.90 10.60
CA GLY A 79 7.11 2.27 9.57
C GLY A 79 6.89 1.52 8.27
N ALA A 80 6.56 0.22 8.33
CA ALA A 80 6.19 -0.55 7.15
C ALA A 80 4.96 0.03 6.43
N ALA A 81 3.89 0.38 7.17
CA ALA A 81 2.69 0.98 6.57
C ALA A 81 2.99 2.34 5.88
N GLN A 82 3.86 3.17 6.47
CA GLN A 82 4.28 4.44 5.88
C GLN A 82 5.07 4.24 4.57
N LEU A 83 5.94 3.24 4.51
CA LEU A 83 6.67 2.87 3.29
C LEU A 83 5.70 2.38 2.20
N LEU A 84 4.79 1.48 2.54
CA LEU A 84 3.77 0.96 1.61
C LEU A 84 2.89 2.09 1.06
N LYS A 85 2.47 3.03 1.91
CA LYS A 85 1.72 4.23 1.51
C LYS A 85 2.51 5.08 0.51
N ARG A 86 3.80 5.31 0.77
CA ARG A 86 4.66 6.09 -0.14
C ARG A 86 4.82 5.39 -1.48
N HIS A 87 5.01 4.07 -1.47
CA HIS A 87 5.11 3.25 -2.67
C HIS A 87 3.83 3.35 -3.52
N LEU A 88 2.67 3.15 -2.89
CA LEU A 88 1.36 3.21 -3.56
C LEU A 88 0.92 4.62 -3.97
N ARG A 89 1.51 5.68 -3.40
CA ARG A 89 1.27 7.07 -3.83
C ARG A 89 2.15 7.52 -4.99
N ARG A 90 3.11 6.71 -5.43
CA ARG A 90 3.99 7.09 -6.54
C ARG A 90 3.13 7.21 -7.82
N PRO A 91 3.11 8.37 -8.49
CA PRO A 91 2.07 8.70 -9.46
C PRO A 91 2.29 7.95 -10.78
N GLY A 92 1.53 6.88 -10.98
CA GLY A 92 1.18 6.33 -12.30
C GLY A 92 -0.31 6.55 -12.66
N ASP A 93 -1.09 7.14 -11.75
CA ASP A 93 -2.56 7.30 -11.84
C ASP A 93 -3.02 8.73 -12.17
N GLU A 94 -2.15 9.61 -12.68
CA GLU A 94 -2.59 10.87 -13.28
C GLU A 94 -2.65 10.69 -14.80
N ALA A 95 -3.63 9.91 -15.26
CA ALA A 95 -4.03 9.92 -16.66
C ALA A 95 -4.67 11.29 -16.96
N PRO A 96 -4.26 12.01 -18.03
CA PRO A 96 -4.97 13.19 -18.47
C PRO A 96 -6.37 12.78 -18.95
N GLN A 97 -7.40 13.01 -18.12
CA GLN A 97 -8.79 12.99 -18.58
C GLN A 97 -9.10 14.36 -19.18
N ASP A 98 -8.67 14.55 -20.42
CA ASP A 98 -9.10 15.67 -21.27
C ASP A 98 -9.62 15.09 -22.60
N TRP A 99 -10.67 14.27 -22.49
CA TRP A 99 -11.40 13.71 -23.62
C TRP A 99 -12.91 13.81 -23.37
N ASP A 100 -13.45 14.99 -23.61
CA ASP A 100 -14.83 15.24 -24.05
C ASP A 100 -14.77 16.58 -24.82
N ASP A 101 -14.51 16.60 -26.13
CA ASP A 101 -15.44 16.25 -27.21
C ASP A 101 -16.90 16.61 -26.90
N GLN A 102 -17.20 17.91 -26.87
CA GLN A 102 -18.53 18.38 -27.24
C GLN A 102 -18.59 18.60 -28.75
N SER A 103 -18.83 17.50 -29.46
CA SER A 103 -19.54 17.49 -30.73
C SER A 103 -20.91 18.17 -30.57
N GLY A 104 -20.96 19.47 -30.86
CA GLY A 104 -22.16 20.28 -31.00
C GLY A 104 -22.27 20.80 -32.43
N ASP A 105 -22.68 19.91 -33.33
CA ASP A 105 -23.16 20.20 -34.67
C ASP A 105 -24.11 21.41 -34.65
N ARG A 106 -23.68 22.54 -35.20
CA ARG A 106 -24.56 23.65 -35.58
C ARG A 106 -24.41 23.86 -37.09
N PRO A 107 -25.46 23.69 -37.90
CA PRO A 107 -25.37 23.98 -39.32
C PRO A 107 -25.28 25.50 -39.55
N PRO A 108 -24.61 25.95 -40.61
CA PRO A 108 -24.59 27.35 -40.98
C PRO A 108 -25.92 27.67 -41.69
N THR A 109 -26.68 28.65 -41.19
CA THR A 109 -27.68 29.32 -42.02
C THR A 109 -27.49 30.82 -41.95
N ASP A 110 -26.85 31.29 -43.00
CA ASP A 110 -26.99 32.63 -43.55
C ASP A 110 -28.47 32.89 -43.87
N SER A 111 -29.02 34.02 -43.42
CA SER A 111 -30.26 34.56 -43.98
C SER A 111 -30.29 36.07 -43.77
N VAL A 112 -29.77 36.72 -44.80
CA VAL A 112 -30.08 38.07 -45.27
C VAL A 112 -31.53 38.46 -44.96
N ARG A 113 -31.71 39.61 -44.29
CA ARG A 113 -32.78 40.56 -44.60
C ARG A 113 -32.38 41.99 -44.28
#